data_AF-A0A3L6L0I7-F1
#
_entry.id   AF-A0A3L6L0I7-F1
#
_cell.length_a   1.000
_cell.length_b   1.000
_cell.length_c   1.000
_cell.angle_alpha   90.00
_cell.angle_beta   90.00
_cell.angle_gamma   90.00
#
_symmetry.space_group_name_H-M   'P 1'
#
loop_
_entity.id
_entity.type
_entity.pdbx_description
1 polymer ?
#
loop_
_entity_poly.entity_id
_entity_poly.type
_entity_poly.pdbx_seq_one_letter_code
_entity_poly.pdbx_strand_id
1 'polypeptide(L)'
;MEALLKGLGITTLSDIHNRRVELCYILHKNLYRFLLGASIGIMQWPDAATAANTENCEGATGGQRKAISSERSFYVLHSKEQLHEMIYSIFEEAYEEMRQNEMLCRQISLLVRWSSYRYQQYTKSLIQHSDDSATLRRAVDGLLLPHAAKYSEMCLLGVRFLDLISAKDFHMKRKGGNQLSISQFIRPKKLGEVTATTGIKRERTTEPKQVVEIIISSDDEDENDSVGLASSSTVLVSTGKGTVEREVTII
;
A
#
# COMPACT_ATOMS: atom_id res chain seq x y z
N MET A 1 -19.19 -7.60 5.37
CA MET A 1 -18.99 -6.38 6.20
C MET A 1 -20.25 -5.98 6.94
N GLU A 2 -21.39 -5.86 6.27
CA GLU A 2 -22.67 -5.55 6.91
C GLU A 2 -23.02 -6.51 8.07
N ALA A 3 -22.87 -7.83 7.88
CA ALA A 3 -23.13 -8.81 8.93
C ALA A 3 -22.22 -8.65 10.17
N LEU A 4 -20.95 -8.25 9.99
CA LEU A 4 -20.03 -7.98 11.09
C LEU A 4 -20.47 -6.75 11.88
N LEU A 5 -20.83 -5.67 11.18
CA LEU A 5 -21.32 -4.44 11.80
C LEU A 5 -22.64 -4.68 12.53
N LYS A 6 -23.57 -5.43 11.92
CA LYS A 6 -24.82 -5.88 12.58
C LYS A 6 -24.53 -6.70 13.84
N GLY A 7 -23.56 -7.61 13.79
CA GLY A 7 -23.12 -8.39 14.96
C GLY A 7 -22.52 -7.53 16.08
N LEU A 8 -21.91 -6.40 15.72
CA LEU A 8 -21.46 -5.39 16.68
C LEU A 8 -22.61 -4.49 17.18
N GLY A 9 -23.83 -4.60 16.66
CA GLY A 9 -24.95 -3.73 16.99
C GLY A 9 -24.94 -2.39 16.25
N ILE A 10 -24.24 -2.30 15.12
CA ILE A 10 -24.17 -1.12 14.25
C ILE A 10 -25.12 -1.33 13.09
N THR A 11 -26.12 -0.46 12.97
CA THR A 11 -27.14 -0.51 11.93
C THR A 11 -27.19 0.74 11.07
N THR A 12 -26.67 1.85 11.58
CA THR A 12 -26.63 3.14 10.90
C THR A 12 -25.23 3.74 10.91
N LEU A 13 -25.02 4.74 10.05
CA LEU A 13 -23.78 5.55 10.06
C LEU A 13 -23.65 6.37 11.36
N SER A 14 -24.77 6.76 11.97
CA SER A 14 -24.78 7.43 13.28
C SER A 14 -24.13 6.56 14.36
N ASP A 15 -24.45 5.26 14.37
CA ASP A 15 -23.87 4.31 15.32
C ASP A 15 -22.34 4.22 15.20
N ILE A 16 -21.83 4.28 13.96
CA ILE A 16 -20.39 4.30 13.68
C ILE A 16 -19.75 5.56 14.27
N HIS A 17 -20.37 6.73 14.07
CA HIS A 17 -19.87 7.99 14.62
C HIS A 17 -19.90 8.00 16.16
N ASN A 18 -20.99 7.49 16.75
CA ASN A 18 -21.19 7.44 18.19
C ASN A 18 -20.18 6.50 18.87
N ARG A 19 -19.84 5.38 18.23
CA ARG A 19 -18.91 4.37 18.75
C ARG A 19 -17.50 4.44 18.15
N ARG A 20 -17.12 5.58 17.57
CA ARG A 20 -15.83 5.79 16.89
C ARG A 20 -14.62 5.40 17.74
N VAL A 21 -14.64 5.69 19.04
CA VAL A 21 -13.53 5.40 19.97
C VAL A 21 -13.33 3.88 20.12
N GLU A 22 -14.42 3.15 20.30
CA GLU A 22 -14.41 1.69 20.43
C GLU A 22 -13.98 1.01 19.12
N LEU A 23 -14.56 1.45 17.99
CA LEU A 23 -14.30 0.85 16.68
C LEU A 23 -12.87 1.03 16.20
N CYS A 24 -12.17 2.06 16.69
CA CYS A 24 -10.76 2.29 16.40
C CYS A 24 -9.86 1.13 16.89
N TYR A 25 -10.26 0.45 17.97
CA TYR A 25 -9.50 -0.67 18.53
C TYR A 25 -9.92 -2.04 17.96
N ILE A 26 -11.15 -2.16 17.47
CA ILE A 26 -11.69 -3.42 16.95
C ILE A 26 -11.36 -3.60 15.46
N LEU A 27 -11.47 -2.52 14.68
CA LEU A 27 -11.37 -2.58 13.23
C LEU A 27 -9.96 -2.25 12.74
N HIS A 28 -9.56 -2.88 11.64
CA HIS A 28 -8.30 -2.51 10.98
C HIS A 28 -8.34 -1.04 10.54
N LYS A 29 -7.21 -0.33 10.71
CA LYS A 29 -7.04 1.11 10.48
C LYS A 29 -7.70 1.64 9.21
N ASN A 30 -7.51 0.97 8.07
CA ASN A 30 -8.06 1.41 6.79
C ASN A 30 -9.59 1.31 6.75
N LEU A 31 -10.13 0.23 7.30
CA LEU A 31 -11.56 0.01 7.39
C LEU A 31 -12.21 1.00 8.35
N TYR A 32 -11.60 1.21 9.52
CA TYR A 32 -12.07 2.20 10.49
C TYR A 32 -12.12 3.60 9.87
N ARG A 33 -11.04 4.05 9.22
CA ARG A 33 -10.97 5.35 8.55
C ARG A 33 -12.04 5.50 7.47
N PHE A 34 -12.25 4.46 6.67
CA PHE A 34 -13.28 4.44 5.65
C PHE A 34 -14.68 4.59 6.26
N LEU A 35 -15.00 3.80 7.29
CA LEU A 35 -16.31 3.84 7.95
C LEU A 35 -16.55 5.16 8.70
N LEU A 36 -15.53 5.69 9.40
CA LEU A 36 -15.61 6.98 10.06
C LEU A 36 -15.82 8.09 9.04
N GLY A 37 -15.05 8.10 7.94
CA GLY A 37 -15.21 9.04 6.83
C GLY A 37 -16.63 9.02 6.26
N ALA A 38 -17.16 7.81 6.00
CA ALA A 38 -18.54 7.65 5.58
C ALA A 38 -19.55 8.21 6.60
N SER A 39 -19.31 8.00 7.91
CA SER A 39 -20.22 8.47 8.98
C SER A 39 -20.29 9.99 9.14
N ILE A 40 -19.21 10.69 8.79
CA ILE A 40 -19.13 12.16 8.86
C ILE A 40 -19.34 12.83 7.49
N GLY A 41 -19.65 12.05 6.45
CA GLY A 41 -19.82 12.54 5.07
C GLY A 41 -18.51 12.94 4.37
N ILE A 42 -17.35 12.65 4.96
CA ILE A 42 -16.02 12.92 4.36
C ILE A 42 -15.52 11.60 3.77
N MET A 43 -15.98 11.30 2.55
CA MET A 43 -15.48 10.14 1.81
C MET A 43 -14.60 10.63 0.68
N GLN A 44 -13.29 10.56 0.88
CA GLN A 44 -12.37 10.64 -0.23
C GLN A 44 -12.43 9.28 -0.93
N TRP A 45 -13.18 9.20 -2.02
CA TRP A 45 -12.97 8.10 -2.96
C TRP A 45 -11.51 8.20 -3.40
N PRO A 46 -10.75 7.09 -3.50
CA PRO A 46 -9.47 7.11 -4.18
C PRO A 46 -9.79 7.48 -5.64
N ASP A 47 -9.81 8.77 -5.94
CA ASP A 47 -9.85 9.22 -7.30
C ASP A 47 -8.53 8.76 -7.91
N ALA A 48 -8.59 8.15 -9.09
CA ALA A 48 -7.40 7.62 -9.77
C ALA A 48 -6.32 8.71 -9.94
N ALA A 49 -6.72 9.99 -9.89
CA ALA A 49 -5.86 11.16 -9.90
C ALA A 49 -5.09 11.42 -8.60
N THR A 50 -5.59 11.05 -7.41
CA THR A 50 -4.92 11.32 -6.12
C THR A 50 -3.98 10.20 -5.67
N ALA A 51 -4.06 9.01 -6.28
CA ALA A 51 -3.04 7.98 -6.13
C ALA A 51 -1.64 8.46 -6.60
N ALA A 52 -1.60 9.44 -7.51
CA ALA A 52 -0.37 10.07 -7.99
C ALA A 52 0.44 10.80 -6.90
N ASN A 53 -0.21 11.22 -5.80
CA ASN A 53 0.42 12.02 -4.74
C ASN A 53 0.90 11.19 -3.54
N THR A 54 0.80 9.85 -3.59
CA THR A 54 1.48 9.00 -2.60
C THR A 54 2.88 8.70 -3.13
N GLU A 55 3.82 9.59 -2.82
CA GLU A 55 5.21 9.68 -3.33
C GLU A 55 6.12 8.45 -3.05
N ASN A 56 5.58 7.31 -2.62
CA ASN A 56 6.34 6.07 -2.39
C ASN A 56 5.93 4.88 -3.28
N CYS A 57 5.07 5.10 -4.27
CA CYS A 57 4.74 4.07 -5.26
C CYS A 57 4.99 4.64 -6.67
N GLU A 58 6.16 4.34 -7.24
CA GLU A 58 6.43 4.55 -8.66
C GLU A 58 5.27 3.95 -9.50
N GLY A 59 4.60 4.78 -10.30
CA GLY A 59 3.67 4.32 -11.35
C GLY A 59 2.18 4.61 -11.14
N ALA A 60 1.80 5.60 -10.32
CA ALA A 60 0.40 6.01 -10.18
C ALA A 60 -0.09 7.00 -11.25
N THR A 61 0.29 6.78 -12.52
CA THR A 61 -0.39 7.36 -13.68
C THR A 61 -1.42 6.36 -14.17
N GLY A 62 -2.69 6.55 -13.80
CA GLY A 62 -3.86 5.86 -14.38
C GLY A 62 -3.88 4.33 -14.21
N GLY A 63 -4.64 3.84 -13.22
CA GLY A 63 -5.26 2.51 -13.20
C GLY A 63 -4.49 1.35 -13.85
N GLN A 64 -3.16 1.26 -13.67
CA GLN A 64 -2.38 0.22 -14.34
C GLN A 64 -2.90 -1.16 -13.92
N ARG A 65 -3.12 -2.02 -14.91
CA ARG A 65 -3.68 -3.35 -14.71
C ARG A 65 -2.72 -4.18 -13.85
N LYS A 66 -3.17 -4.53 -12.64
CA LYS A 66 -2.35 -5.23 -11.63
C LYS A 66 -2.26 -6.74 -11.83
N ALA A 67 -3.22 -7.31 -12.56
CA ALA A 67 -3.32 -8.74 -12.79
C ALA A 67 -4.11 -9.04 -14.06
N ILE A 68 -3.80 -10.18 -14.68
CA ILE A 68 -4.54 -10.79 -15.79
C ILE A 68 -4.83 -12.23 -15.39
N SER A 69 -6.04 -12.71 -15.62
CA SER A 69 -6.43 -14.07 -15.23
C SER A 69 -7.54 -14.62 -16.10
N SER A 70 -7.47 -15.92 -16.37
CA SER A 70 -8.60 -16.72 -16.85
C SER A 70 -8.90 -17.81 -15.82
N GLU A 71 -10.19 -18.11 -15.63
CA GLU A 71 -10.65 -19.20 -14.79
C GLU A 71 -11.87 -19.88 -15.40
N ARG A 72 -12.01 -21.18 -15.14
CA ARG A 72 -13.10 -22.01 -15.66
C ARG A 72 -13.61 -22.94 -14.57
N SER A 73 -14.92 -22.93 -14.37
CA SER A 73 -15.63 -23.95 -13.59
C SER A 73 -15.95 -25.15 -14.49
N PHE A 74 -15.94 -26.35 -13.92
CA PHE A 74 -16.19 -27.59 -14.64
C PHE A 74 -16.78 -28.67 -13.71
N TYR A 75 -17.42 -29.66 -14.32
CA TYR A 75 -17.83 -30.89 -13.62
C TYR A 75 -16.64 -31.82 -13.43
N VAL A 76 -16.80 -32.85 -12.59
CA VAL A 76 -15.73 -33.81 -12.24
C VAL A 76 -14.92 -34.26 -13.47
N LEU A 77 -13.61 -34.05 -13.40
CA LEU A 77 -12.67 -34.53 -14.43
C LEU A 77 -12.49 -36.05 -14.32
N HIS A 78 -12.48 -36.73 -15.46
CA HIS A 78 -12.38 -38.19 -15.51
C HIS A 78 -10.95 -38.68 -15.73
N SER A 79 -10.06 -37.83 -16.24
CA SER A 79 -8.65 -38.18 -16.45
C SER A 79 -7.69 -37.01 -16.19
N LYS A 80 -6.40 -37.33 -16.03
CA LYS A 80 -5.34 -36.32 -15.88
C LYS A 80 -5.10 -35.56 -17.18
N GLU A 81 -5.34 -36.19 -18.32
CA GLU A 81 -5.22 -35.59 -19.64
C GLU A 81 -6.23 -34.45 -19.80
N GLN A 82 -7.48 -34.66 -19.35
CA GLN A 82 -8.49 -33.59 -19.33
C GLN A 82 -8.08 -32.41 -18.44
N LEU A 83 -7.44 -32.69 -17.29
CA LEU A 83 -6.88 -31.64 -16.44
C LEU A 83 -5.80 -30.83 -17.18
N HIS A 84 -4.90 -31.51 -17.88
CA HIS A 84 -3.82 -30.88 -18.64
C HIS A 84 -4.32 -30.07 -19.84
N GLU A 85 -5.34 -30.56 -20.56
CA GLU A 85 -5.99 -29.82 -21.65
C GLU A 85 -6.70 -28.57 -21.13
N MET A 86 -7.38 -28.70 -19.99
CA MET A 86 -8.10 -27.60 -19.38
C MET A 86 -7.18 -26.50 -18.88
N ILE A 87 -6.11 -26.86 -18.15
CA ILE A 87 -5.14 -25.86 -17.69
C ILE A 87 -4.42 -25.21 -18.87
N TYR A 88 -4.19 -25.94 -19.96
CA TYR A 88 -3.61 -25.38 -21.18
C TYR A 88 -4.51 -24.32 -21.80
N SER A 89 -5.79 -24.63 -21.99
CA SER A 89 -6.77 -23.66 -22.52
C SER A 89 -6.85 -22.40 -21.66
N ILE A 90 -6.90 -22.55 -20.33
CA ILE A 90 -6.95 -21.42 -19.40
C ILE A 90 -5.67 -20.58 -19.46
N PHE A 91 -4.51 -21.25 -19.54
CA PHE A 91 -3.22 -20.58 -19.67
C PHE A 91 -3.14 -19.76 -20.94
N GLU A 92 -3.48 -20.35 -22.10
CA GLU A 92 -3.41 -19.66 -23.40
C GLU A 92 -4.33 -18.44 -23.44
N GLU A 93 -5.54 -18.53 -22.90
CA GLU A 93 -6.47 -17.39 -22.81
C GLU A 93 -5.87 -16.22 -22.02
N ALA A 94 -5.35 -16.49 -20.83
CA ALA A 94 -4.73 -15.47 -20.00
C ALA A 94 -3.42 -14.94 -20.62
N TYR A 95 -2.67 -15.82 -21.29
CA TYR A 95 -1.37 -15.49 -21.90
C TYR A 95 -1.54 -14.59 -23.11
N GLU A 96 -2.49 -14.91 -23.99
CA GLU A 96 -2.79 -14.05 -25.14
C GLU A 96 -3.30 -12.68 -24.71
N GLU A 97 -4.12 -12.59 -23.66
CA GLU A 97 -4.50 -11.29 -23.09
C GLU A 97 -3.25 -10.53 -22.59
N MET A 98 -2.35 -11.19 -21.85
CA MET A 98 -1.13 -10.56 -21.36
C MET A 98 -0.22 -10.07 -22.50
N ARG A 99 -0.09 -10.87 -23.55
CA ARG A 99 0.71 -10.58 -24.74
C ARG A 99 0.13 -9.42 -25.54
N GLN A 100 -1.19 -9.40 -25.77
CA GLN A 100 -1.89 -8.32 -26.48
C GLN A 100 -1.74 -6.98 -25.77
N ASN A 101 -1.64 -6.98 -24.44
CA ASN A 101 -1.43 -5.78 -23.65
C ASN A 101 0.05 -5.38 -23.49
N GLU A 102 0.99 -6.08 -24.15
CA GLU A 102 2.44 -5.86 -24.05
C GLU A 102 2.95 -5.90 -22.59
N MET A 103 2.41 -6.80 -21.76
CA MET A 103 2.74 -6.91 -20.34
C MET A 103 3.66 -8.10 -20.07
N LEU A 104 4.54 -7.95 -19.08
CA LEU A 104 5.33 -9.03 -18.51
C LEU A 104 4.88 -9.27 -17.07
N CYS A 105 4.98 -10.50 -16.59
CA CYS A 105 4.65 -10.84 -15.20
C CYS A 105 5.87 -11.34 -14.45
N ARG A 106 5.96 -11.06 -13.15
CA ARG A 106 6.93 -11.70 -12.25
C ARG A 106 6.32 -12.82 -11.41
N GLN A 107 5.01 -12.83 -11.24
CA GLN A 107 4.33 -13.81 -10.39
C GLN A 107 3.23 -14.52 -11.16
N ILE A 108 3.11 -15.82 -10.93
CA ILE A 108 2.07 -16.66 -11.52
C ILE A 108 1.34 -17.37 -10.39
N SER A 109 0.02 -17.41 -10.46
CA SER A 109 -0.80 -18.14 -9.50
C SER A 109 -1.71 -19.14 -10.18
N LEU A 110 -1.78 -20.34 -9.61
CA LEU A 110 -2.77 -21.36 -9.89
C LEU A 110 -3.90 -21.23 -8.87
N LEU A 111 -5.13 -21.16 -9.35
CA LEU A 111 -6.33 -21.08 -8.53
C LEU A 111 -7.05 -22.42 -8.65
N VAL A 112 -7.41 -23.01 -7.50
CA VAL A 112 -8.11 -24.29 -7.44
C VAL A 112 -9.29 -24.15 -6.49
N ARG A 113 -10.49 -24.47 -6.99
CA ARG A 113 -11.64 -24.74 -6.12
C ARG A 113 -11.87 -26.24 -6.07
N TRP A 114 -11.96 -26.76 -4.86
CA TRP A 114 -12.27 -28.16 -4.61
C TRP A 114 -13.79 -28.38 -4.60
N SER A 115 -14.23 -29.62 -4.81
CA SER A 115 -15.63 -30.05 -4.69
C SER A 115 -16.22 -29.75 -3.31
N SER A 116 -15.38 -29.68 -2.27
CA SER A 116 -15.74 -29.23 -0.93
C SER A 116 -15.94 -27.70 -0.81
N TYR A 117 -15.99 -26.98 -1.93
CA TYR A 117 -16.05 -25.51 -2.02
C TYR A 117 -14.89 -24.76 -1.34
N ARG A 118 -13.82 -25.47 -1.00
CA ARG A 118 -12.59 -24.83 -0.50
C ARG A 118 -11.88 -24.18 -1.67
N TYR A 119 -11.49 -22.92 -1.51
CA TYR A 119 -10.72 -22.18 -2.50
C TYR A 119 -9.28 -22.09 -2.05
N GLN A 120 -8.34 -22.42 -2.94
CA GLN A 120 -6.91 -22.32 -2.67
C GLN A 120 -6.19 -21.68 -3.86
N GLN A 121 -5.21 -20.84 -3.55
CA GLN A 121 -4.35 -20.19 -4.53
C GLN A 121 -2.90 -20.57 -4.21
N TYR A 122 -2.18 -20.99 -5.24
CA TYR A 122 -0.77 -21.35 -5.18
C TYR A 122 0.02 -20.40 -6.06
N THR A 123 0.96 -19.65 -5.49
CA THR A 123 1.68 -18.59 -6.22
C THR A 123 3.17 -18.93 -6.29
N LYS A 124 3.76 -18.75 -7.48
CA LYS A 124 5.20 -18.87 -7.73
C LYS A 124 5.73 -17.55 -8.27
N SER A 125 6.83 -17.08 -7.68
CA SER A 125 7.57 -15.92 -8.18
C SER A 125 8.67 -16.38 -9.13
N LEU A 126 8.82 -15.67 -10.24
CA LEU A 126 9.91 -15.79 -11.19
C LEU A 126 11.09 -14.92 -10.72
N ILE A 127 12.28 -15.28 -11.16
CA ILE A 127 13.52 -14.51 -10.86
C ILE A 127 13.43 -13.10 -11.46
N GLN A 128 12.86 -13.00 -12.66
CA GLN A 128 12.67 -11.75 -13.39
C GLN A 128 11.31 -11.73 -14.07
N HIS A 129 10.81 -10.54 -14.40
CA HIS A 129 9.62 -10.39 -15.23
C HIS A 129 9.84 -11.07 -16.59
N SER A 130 8.85 -11.84 -17.04
CA SER A 130 8.94 -12.61 -18.27
C SER A 130 7.59 -12.64 -18.99
N ASP A 131 7.67 -12.67 -20.31
CA ASP A 131 6.62 -12.94 -21.28
C ASP A 131 6.86 -14.24 -22.08
N ASP A 132 7.91 -15.00 -21.74
CA ASP A 132 8.24 -16.25 -22.43
C ASP A 132 7.24 -17.35 -22.06
N SER A 133 6.40 -17.75 -23.03
CA SER A 133 5.37 -18.77 -22.83
C SER A 133 5.93 -20.06 -22.23
N ALA A 134 7.12 -20.51 -22.67
CA ALA A 134 7.70 -21.76 -22.19
C ALA A 134 8.09 -21.69 -20.70
N THR A 135 8.61 -20.55 -20.24
CA THR A 135 8.95 -20.31 -18.83
C THR A 135 7.69 -20.20 -17.97
N LEU A 136 6.69 -19.46 -18.44
CA LEU A 136 5.42 -19.28 -17.73
C LEU A 136 4.66 -20.60 -17.60
N ARG A 137 4.59 -21.37 -18.69
CA ARG A 137 3.97 -22.69 -18.72
C ARG A 137 4.62 -23.66 -17.75
N ARG A 138 5.97 -23.75 -17.76
CA ARG A 138 6.73 -24.57 -16.79
C ARG A 138 6.45 -24.17 -15.35
N ALA A 139 6.25 -22.88 -15.08
CA ALA A 139 5.89 -22.40 -13.75
C ALA A 139 4.47 -22.82 -13.35
N VAL A 140 3.50 -22.79 -14.26
CA VAL A 140 2.14 -23.32 -14.04
C VAL A 140 2.17 -24.83 -13.82
N ASP A 141 2.87 -25.59 -14.66
CA ASP A 141 2.99 -27.04 -14.52
C ASP A 141 3.61 -27.41 -13.17
N GLY A 142 4.63 -26.67 -12.73
CA GLY A 142 5.23 -26.84 -11.41
C GLY A 142 4.28 -26.52 -10.25
N LEU A 143 3.32 -25.62 -10.43
CA LEU A 143 2.26 -25.34 -9.44
C LEU A 143 1.17 -26.41 -9.46
N LEU A 144 0.86 -26.99 -10.61
CA LEU A 144 -0.18 -28.00 -10.77
C LEU A 144 0.26 -29.39 -10.31
N LEU A 145 1.52 -29.74 -10.56
CA LEU A 145 2.07 -31.09 -10.35
C LEU A 145 1.78 -31.67 -8.94
N PRO A 146 1.94 -30.93 -7.83
CA PRO A 146 1.65 -31.45 -6.49
C PRO A 146 0.17 -31.81 -6.26
N HIS A 147 -0.72 -31.29 -7.10
CA HIS A 147 -2.17 -31.40 -6.95
C HIS A 147 -2.82 -32.26 -8.03
N ALA A 148 -2.09 -32.57 -9.11
CA ALA A 148 -2.61 -33.31 -10.27
C ALA A 148 -3.15 -34.71 -9.93
N ALA A 149 -2.73 -35.33 -8.83
CA ALA A 149 -3.28 -36.61 -8.38
C ALA A 149 -4.73 -36.50 -7.87
N LYS A 150 -5.18 -35.30 -7.47
CA LYS A 150 -6.52 -35.03 -6.92
C LYS A 150 -7.44 -34.36 -7.93
N TYR A 151 -7.20 -34.59 -9.23
CA TYR A 151 -7.92 -33.92 -10.31
C TYR A 151 -9.44 -34.15 -10.25
N SER A 152 -9.89 -35.32 -9.78
CA SER A 152 -11.31 -35.67 -9.61
C SER A 152 -12.03 -34.86 -8.54
N GLU A 153 -11.28 -34.21 -7.63
CA GLU A 153 -11.83 -33.37 -6.56
C GLU A 153 -11.87 -31.89 -6.94
N MET A 154 -11.40 -31.52 -8.13
CA MET A 154 -11.38 -30.12 -8.59
C MET A 154 -12.68 -29.78 -9.31
N CYS A 155 -13.16 -28.54 -9.13
CA CYS A 155 -14.37 -28.03 -9.79
C CYS A 155 -14.19 -26.62 -10.40
N LEU A 156 -13.05 -25.97 -10.14
CA LEU A 156 -12.62 -24.77 -10.85
C LEU A 156 -11.10 -24.72 -10.86
N LEU A 157 -10.56 -24.27 -12.00
CA LEU A 157 -9.16 -23.98 -12.21
C LEU A 157 -9.03 -22.56 -12.76
N GLY A 158 -7.96 -21.88 -12.37
CA GLY A 158 -7.61 -20.59 -12.90
C GLY A 158 -6.11 -20.39 -12.97
N VAL A 159 -5.68 -19.57 -13.92
CA VAL A 159 -4.31 -19.08 -14.03
C VAL A 159 -4.35 -17.57 -13.92
N ARG A 160 -3.46 -17.01 -13.10
CA ARG A 160 -3.37 -15.57 -12.89
C ARG A 160 -1.92 -15.10 -12.99
N PHE A 161 -1.69 -14.14 -13.86
CA PHE A 161 -0.46 -13.37 -13.94
C PHE A 161 -0.56 -12.14 -13.02
N LEU A 162 0.44 -11.97 -12.18
CA LEU A 162 0.54 -10.99 -11.12
C LEU A 162 1.87 -10.23 -11.24
N ASP A 163 1.94 -9.09 -10.56
CA ASP A 163 3.13 -8.23 -10.56
C ASP A 163 3.49 -7.88 -12.02
N LEU A 164 2.51 -7.25 -12.68
CA LEU A 164 2.56 -6.92 -14.10
C LEU A 164 3.32 -5.62 -14.31
N ILE A 165 4.12 -5.58 -15.37
CA ILE A 165 4.82 -4.40 -15.84
C ILE A 165 4.69 -4.31 -17.36
N SER A 166 4.56 -3.11 -17.92
CA SER A 166 4.60 -2.96 -19.37
C SER A 166 6.00 -3.27 -19.91
N ALA A 167 6.10 -3.83 -21.12
CA ALA A 167 7.38 -4.09 -21.77
C ALA A 167 8.24 -2.83 -21.88
N LYS A 168 7.60 -1.70 -22.18
CA LYS A 168 8.27 -0.38 -22.29
C LYS A 168 8.90 0.03 -20.95
N ASP A 169 8.15 -0.05 -19.86
CA ASP A 169 8.63 0.31 -18.53
C ASP A 169 9.73 -0.63 -18.04
N PHE A 170 9.59 -1.93 -18.32
CA PHE A 170 10.59 -2.93 -17.96
C PHE A 170 11.94 -2.67 -18.64
N HIS A 171 11.92 -2.38 -19.95
CA HIS A 171 13.14 -2.05 -20.69
C HIS A 171 13.73 -0.71 -20.25
N MET A 172 12.91 0.28 -19.91
CA MET A 172 13.37 1.55 -19.36
C MET A 172 14.06 1.37 -18.00
N LYS A 173 13.47 0.55 -17.10
CA LYS A 173 14.09 0.21 -15.80
C LYS A 173 15.41 -0.54 -15.97
N ARG A 174 15.47 -1.52 -16.88
CA ARG A 174 16.68 -2.31 -17.15
C ARG A 174 17.84 -1.47 -17.72
N LYS A 175 17.54 -0.40 -18.46
CA LYS A 175 18.54 0.54 -19.00
C LYS A 175 19.05 1.56 -17.97
N GLY A 176 18.71 1.41 -16.69
CA GLY A 176 19.14 2.34 -15.63
C GLY A 176 18.19 3.54 -15.47
N GLY A 177 16.88 3.26 -15.48
CA GLY A 177 15.73 4.16 -15.24
C GLY A 177 16.02 5.66 -15.13
N ASN A 178 15.49 6.46 -16.07
CA ASN A 178 15.40 7.93 -16.01
C ASN A 178 16.52 8.65 -15.22
N GLN A 179 17.79 8.33 -15.49
CA GLN A 179 18.84 9.29 -15.19
C GLN A 179 18.64 10.44 -16.17
N LEU A 180 18.01 11.53 -15.69
CA LEU A 180 17.93 12.77 -16.44
C LEU A 180 19.36 13.14 -16.87
N SER A 181 19.55 13.48 -18.14
CA SER A 181 20.86 13.97 -18.58
C SER A 181 21.21 15.22 -17.77
N ILE A 182 22.51 15.47 -17.56
CA ILE A 182 22.96 16.72 -16.88
C ILE A 182 22.31 17.95 -17.53
N SER A 183 22.13 17.93 -18.86
CA SER A 183 21.45 18.98 -19.62
C SER A 183 19.94 19.12 -19.36
N GLN A 184 19.26 18.08 -18.85
CA GLN A 184 17.87 18.14 -18.40
C GLN A 184 17.76 18.63 -16.94
N PHE A 185 18.80 18.42 -16.14
CA PHE A 185 18.88 18.92 -14.75
C PHE A 185 19.19 20.43 -14.68
N ILE A 186 19.94 20.95 -15.65
CA ILE A 186 20.39 22.37 -15.69
C ILE A 186 19.35 23.30 -16.35
N ARG A 187 18.23 22.79 -16.88
CA ARG A 187 17.24 23.68 -17.51
C ARG A 187 16.62 24.62 -16.47
N PRO A 188 16.58 25.95 -16.74
CA PRO A 188 15.90 26.89 -15.87
C PRO A 188 14.42 26.51 -15.80
N LYS A 189 13.92 26.22 -14.59
CA LYS A 189 12.51 25.91 -14.33
C LYS A 189 11.66 27.08 -14.82
N LYS A 190 10.67 26.79 -15.66
CA LYS A 190 9.64 27.80 -15.99
C LYS A 190 8.79 28.04 -14.74
N LEU A 191 8.38 29.30 -14.56
CA LEU A 191 7.50 29.69 -13.46
C LEU A 191 6.19 28.88 -13.57
N GLY A 192 5.99 27.91 -12.66
CA GLY A 192 4.81 27.04 -12.62
C GLY A 192 5.05 25.53 -12.85
N GLU A 193 6.28 25.10 -13.15
CA GLU A 193 6.57 23.68 -13.41
C GLU A 193 6.96 22.92 -12.13
N VAL A 194 6.02 22.14 -11.57
CA VAL A 194 6.28 21.25 -10.44
C VAL A 194 6.90 19.95 -10.98
N THR A 195 8.23 19.89 -10.95
CA THR A 195 8.98 18.65 -11.17
C THR A 195 9.02 17.85 -9.88
N ALA A 196 8.38 16.67 -9.87
CA ALA A 196 8.55 15.67 -8.82
C ALA A 196 10.04 15.31 -8.73
N THR A 197 10.67 15.70 -7.63
CA THR A 197 12.09 15.46 -7.38
C THR A 197 12.20 14.19 -6.55
N THR A 198 12.46 13.06 -7.20
CA THR A 198 13.02 11.89 -6.53
C THR A 198 14.49 12.18 -6.18
N GLY A 199 14.82 12.08 -4.89
CA GLY A 199 16.21 12.05 -4.43
C GLY A 199 16.78 13.36 -3.89
N ILE A 200 16.10 14.06 -2.99
CA ILE A 200 16.79 14.98 -2.08
C ILE A 200 17.30 14.17 -0.89
N LYS A 201 18.60 13.83 -0.89
CA LYS A 201 19.32 13.63 0.38
C LYS A 201 19.16 14.95 1.12
N ARG A 202 18.40 14.95 2.23
CA ARG A 202 18.36 16.08 3.15
C ARG A 202 19.79 16.41 3.55
N GLU A 203 20.29 17.51 3.02
CA GLU A 203 21.48 18.16 3.54
C GLU A 203 21.15 18.59 4.97
N ARG A 204 22.01 18.21 5.90
CA ARG A 204 21.84 18.54 7.32
C ARG A 204 22.05 20.06 7.41
N THR A 205 20.98 20.83 7.49
CA THR A 205 21.07 22.28 7.72
C THR A 205 21.84 22.50 9.01
N THR A 206 23.08 22.95 8.90
CA THR A 206 23.82 23.54 10.01
C THR A 206 23.21 24.90 10.29
N GLU A 207 22.09 24.91 11.00
CA GLU A 207 21.66 26.11 11.69
C GLU A 207 22.73 26.43 12.77
N PRO A 208 23.16 27.69 12.90
CA PRO A 208 24.03 28.07 14.00
C PRO A 208 23.28 27.79 15.30
N LYS A 209 23.89 26.96 16.16
CA LYS A 209 23.42 26.74 17.54
C LYS A 209 23.17 28.09 18.19
N GLN A 210 21.91 28.46 18.39
CA GLN A 210 21.57 29.44 19.40
C GLN A 210 21.93 28.82 20.74
N VAL A 211 23.00 29.32 21.34
CA VAL A 211 23.34 29.06 22.73
C VAL A 211 22.32 29.83 23.55
N VAL A 212 21.32 29.11 24.06
CA VAL A 212 20.41 29.63 25.08
C VAL A 212 21.12 29.44 26.41
N GLU A 213 21.64 30.52 26.98
CA GLU A 213 22.12 30.55 28.36
C GLU A 213 20.89 30.50 29.29
N ILE A 214 20.73 29.39 29.99
CA ILE A 214 19.70 29.24 31.03
C ILE A 214 20.37 29.62 32.35
N ILE A 215 20.10 30.81 32.86
CA ILE A 215 20.49 31.20 34.21
C ILE A 215 19.39 30.70 35.14
N ILE A 216 19.69 29.67 35.93
CA ILE A 216 18.82 29.17 37.00
C ILE A 216 19.24 29.91 38.27
N SER A 217 18.46 30.90 38.70
CA SER A 217 18.57 31.48 40.04
C SER A 217 17.63 30.73 40.97
N SER A 218 18.18 29.92 41.88
CA SER A 218 17.48 29.34 43.02
C SER A 218 17.63 30.30 44.20
N ASP A 219 16.55 31.01 44.54
CA ASP A 219 16.43 31.63 45.85
C ASP A 219 15.75 30.61 46.78
N ASP A 220 16.57 29.93 47.58
CA ASP A 220 16.16 29.08 48.69
C ASP A 220 16.12 29.92 49.96
N GLU A 221 14.94 30.12 50.56
CA GLU A 221 14.77 30.42 51.99
C GLU A 221 13.42 29.82 52.48
N ASP A 222 13.55 28.65 53.11
CA ASP A 222 12.90 28.12 54.32
C ASP A 222 11.37 28.00 54.57
N GLU A 223 11.04 26.75 54.95
CA GLU A 223 10.08 26.25 55.96
C GLU A 223 8.65 26.84 56.06
N ASN A 224 7.63 26.07 55.63
CA ASN A 224 6.74 25.29 56.52
C ASN A 224 5.50 24.74 55.78
N ASP A 225 5.07 23.55 56.21
CA ASP A 225 3.73 22.93 56.16
C ASP A 225 2.70 23.22 55.03
N SER A 226 2.23 22.09 54.48
CA SER A 226 0.84 21.79 54.05
C SER A 226 0.44 21.99 52.57
N VAL A 227 -0.13 20.90 52.04
CA VAL A 227 -1.13 20.74 50.95
C VAL A 227 -0.84 21.38 49.58
N GLY A 228 -0.93 20.53 48.56
CA GLY A 228 -0.50 20.79 47.18
C GLY A 228 -0.96 22.09 46.54
N LEU A 229 -0.07 22.64 45.72
CA LEU A 229 -0.32 23.48 44.56
C LEU A 229 0.91 23.39 43.65
N ALA A 230 0.69 23.48 42.34
CA ALA A 230 1.69 23.31 41.30
C ALA A 230 2.88 24.27 41.48
N SER A 231 4.11 23.74 41.35
CA SER A 231 5.31 24.57 41.21
C SER A 231 5.20 25.41 39.94
N SER A 232 4.96 26.71 40.09
CA SER A 232 5.02 27.67 38.99
C SER A 232 6.48 28.05 38.76
N SER A 233 6.99 27.79 37.56
CA SER A 233 8.32 28.23 37.12
C SER A 233 8.15 29.32 36.07
N THR A 234 8.62 30.53 36.36
CA THR A 234 8.59 31.66 35.43
C THR A 234 9.81 31.62 34.52
N VAL A 235 9.59 31.47 33.21
CA VAL A 235 10.66 31.52 32.20
C VAL A 235 10.63 32.89 31.53
N LEU A 236 11.66 33.70 31.75
CA LEU A 236 11.83 34.98 31.05
C LEU A 236 12.57 34.75 29.72
N VAL A 237 11.87 34.98 28.60
CA VAL A 237 12.44 34.94 27.25
C VAL A 237 12.71 36.37 26.78
N SER A 238 13.98 36.75 26.73
CA SER A 238 14.43 37.99 26.09
C SER A 238 14.73 37.71 24.62
N THR A 239 14.04 38.38 23.70
CA THR A 239 14.46 38.46 22.30
C THR A 239 14.90 39.89 22.01
N GLY A 240 15.91 40.08 21.15
CA GLY A 240 16.50 41.38 20.82
C GLY A 240 15.56 42.43 20.17
N LYS A 241 14.24 42.19 20.20
CA LYS A 241 13.18 43.17 19.94
C LYS A 241 12.01 42.93 20.91
N GLY A 242 12.24 43.25 22.18
CA GLY A 242 11.18 43.35 23.20
C GLY A 242 10.93 42.05 23.99
N THR A 243 10.74 42.23 25.30
CA THR A 243 10.38 41.19 26.26
C THR A 243 8.89 40.89 26.15
N VAL A 244 8.52 39.62 25.98
CA VAL A 244 7.13 39.17 26.08
C VAL A 244 7.07 38.16 27.21
N GLU A 245 6.44 38.54 28.32
CA GLU A 245 6.10 37.61 29.39
C GLU A 245 5.02 36.65 28.89
N ARG A 246 5.30 35.35 28.91
CA ARG A 246 4.29 34.32 28.72
C ARG A 246 4.33 33.40 29.93
N GLU A 247 3.28 33.47 30.72
CA GLU A 247 3.02 32.52 31.79
C GLU A 247 2.58 31.20 31.14
N VAL A 248 3.32 30.12 31.38
CA VAL A 248 2.98 28.78 30.89
C VAL A 248 2.69 27.91 32.11
N THR A 249 1.41 27.62 32.35
CA THR A 249 0.98 26.64 33.35
C THR A 249 1.09 25.24 32.73
N ILE A 250 1.98 24.41 33.28
CA ILE A 250 2.08 22.99 32.91
C ILE A 250 1.17 22.22 33.87
N ILE A 251 0.13 21.54 33.35
CA ILE A 251 -0.73 20.60 34.08
C ILE A 251 -0.24 19.17 33.79
#